data_AF-A0A1T0AVZ8-F1
#
_entry.id   AF-A0A1T0AVZ8-F1
#
_cell.length_a   1.000
_cell.length_b   1.000
_cell.length_c   1.000
_cell.angle_alpha   90.00
_cell.angle_beta   90.00
_cell.angle_gamma   90.00
#
_symmetry.space_group_name_H-M   'P 1'
#
loop_
_entity.id
_entity.type
_entity.pdbx_description
1 polymer ?
#
loop_
_entity_poly.entity_id
_entity_poly.type
_entity_poly.pdbx_seq_one_letter_code
_entity_poly.pdbx_strand_id
1 'polypeptide(L)'
;MGNSKEWWSVSELLEKKLETLPKTDKGISKKADRENWGKRQRVGVKGKTFEYYVGDMPTSVQQALGFSVALPASPQYNHDDFVVTTPSGAEIGVELKAKRHNGNAGAGELLQAVQLIEQALAQIGKAPPPTQNDGLNNIERHLVRCFRTASEEGRVAILNIAETMAAMQEKKEESEPLENYQVA
;
A
#
# COMPACT_ATOMS: atom_id res chain seq x y z
N MET A 1 -2.38 -20.72 -28.07
CA MET A 1 -1.75 -20.91 -26.75
C MET A 1 -0.24 -20.89 -26.95
N GLY A 2 0.40 -19.73 -26.76
CA GLY A 2 1.86 -19.62 -26.88
C GLY A 2 2.49 -19.85 -25.52
N ASN A 3 3.39 -20.83 -25.42
CA ASN A 3 4.27 -20.97 -24.25
C ASN A 3 5.17 -19.73 -24.18
N SER A 4 4.84 -18.76 -23.34
CA SER A 4 5.67 -17.57 -23.14
C SER A 4 6.97 -17.97 -22.47
N LYS A 5 8.08 -17.96 -23.21
CA LYS A 5 9.41 -18.21 -22.66
C LYS A 5 9.79 -17.04 -21.75
N GLU A 6 9.79 -17.27 -20.44
CA GLU A 6 10.04 -16.21 -19.45
C GLU A 6 11.53 -15.91 -19.22
N TRP A 7 12.43 -16.79 -19.68
CA TRP A 7 13.86 -16.72 -19.44
C TRP A 7 14.63 -16.57 -20.74
N TRP A 8 15.42 -15.51 -20.87
CA TRP A 8 16.10 -15.11 -22.09
C TRP A 8 17.62 -15.06 -21.91
N SER A 9 18.35 -15.64 -22.86
CA SER A 9 19.81 -15.54 -22.89
C SER A 9 20.28 -14.23 -23.54
N VAL A 10 21.49 -13.78 -23.22
CA VAL A 10 22.09 -12.58 -23.81
C VAL A 10 22.14 -12.67 -25.34
N SER A 11 22.47 -13.84 -25.88
CA SER A 11 22.52 -14.06 -27.33
C SER A 11 21.15 -13.88 -27.99
N GLU A 12 20.08 -14.38 -27.37
CA GLU A 12 18.70 -14.22 -27.88
C GLU A 12 18.26 -12.74 -27.83
N LEU A 13 18.62 -12.01 -26.76
CA LEU A 13 18.35 -10.58 -26.65
C LEU A 13 19.09 -9.76 -27.71
N LEU A 14 20.33 -10.15 -28.05
CA LEU A 14 21.11 -9.51 -29.12
C LEU A 14 20.53 -9.80 -30.50
N GLU A 15 20.05 -11.01 -30.75
CA GLU A 15 19.44 -11.41 -32.02
C GLU A 15 18.16 -10.59 -32.32
N LYS A 16 17.40 -10.25 -31.28
CA LYS A 16 16.22 -9.38 -31.38
C LYS A 16 16.54 -7.92 -31.75
N LYS A 17 17.81 -7.51 -31.71
CA LYS A 17 18.28 -6.16 -32.07
C LYS A 17 17.44 -5.04 -31.44
N LEU A 18 17.12 -5.18 -30.15
CA LEU A 18 16.31 -4.21 -29.43
C LEU A 18 17.07 -2.89 -29.26
N GLU A 19 16.51 -1.78 -29.77
CA GLU A 19 17.16 -0.46 -29.72
C GLU A 19 17.42 0.03 -28.28
N THR A 20 16.60 -0.42 -27.33
CA THR A 20 16.70 -0.05 -25.91
C THR A 20 17.76 -0.85 -25.14
N LEU A 21 18.31 -1.91 -25.73
CA LEU A 21 19.36 -2.71 -25.13
C LEU A 21 20.73 -2.39 -25.74
N PRO A 22 21.81 -2.50 -24.96
CA PRO A 22 23.16 -2.45 -25.49
C PRO A 22 23.36 -3.50 -26.59
N LYS A 23 24.03 -3.12 -27.68
CA LYS A 23 24.34 -4.00 -28.83
C LYS A 23 25.46 -5.02 -28.55
N THR A 24 25.94 -5.10 -27.32
CA THR A 24 27.05 -5.95 -26.90
C THR A 24 26.65 -6.79 -25.72
N ASP A 25 27.13 -8.03 -25.70
CA ASP A 25 26.91 -9.01 -24.65
C ASP A 25 27.23 -8.47 -23.24
N LYS A 26 28.42 -7.87 -23.10
CA LYS A 26 28.89 -7.25 -21.86
C LYS A 26 28.02 -6.08 -21.44
N GLY A 27 27.45 -5.35 -22.40
CA GLY A 27 26.55 -4.23 -22.13
C GLY A 27 25.25 -4.70 -21.52
N ILE A 28 24.68 -5.79 -22.05
CA ILE A 28 23.47 -6.40 -21.51
C ILE A 28 23.73 -6.96 -20.10
N SER A 29 24.83 -7.69 -19.88
CA SER A 29 25.15 -8.20 -18.55
C SER A 29 25.36 -7.08 -17.52
N LYS A 30 26.06 -6.00 -17.88
CA LYS A 30 26.21 -4.82 -17.00
C LYS A 30 24.88 -4.15 -16.70
N LYS A 31 23.99 -4.05 -17.68
CA LYS A 31 22.64 -3.49 -17.49
C LYS A 31 21.81 -4.37 -16.56
N ALA A 32 21.87 -5.68 -16.75
CA ALA A 32 21.20 -6.67 -15.90
C ALA A 32 21.71 -6.62 -14.46
N ASP A 33 23.02 -6.49 -14.24
CA ASP A 33 23.57 -6.35 -12.89
C ASP A 33 23.20 -4.98 -12.26
N ARG A 34 23.16 -3.89 -13.05
CA ARG A 34 22.74 -2.56 -12.56
C ARG A 34 21.27 -2.50 -12.17
N GLU A 35 20.42 -3.20 -12.92
CA GLU A 35 18.97 -3.25 -12.72
C GLU A 35 18.53 -4.50 -11.93
N ASN A 36 19.48 -5.25 -11.37
CA ASN A 36 19.26 -6.45 -10.55
C ASN A 36 18.32 -7.49 -11.18
N TRP A 37 18.48 -7.77 -12.47
CA TRP A 37 17.65 -8.77 -13.15
C TRP A 37 17.91 -10.17 -12.57
N GLY A 38 16.84 -10.92 -12.33
CA GLY A 38 16.89 -12.31 -11.95
C GLY A 38 17.68 -13.11 -12.99
N LYS A 39 18.79 -13.71 -12.56
CA LYS A 39 19.66 -14.53 -13.43
C LYS A 39 19.72 -15.97 -12.95
N ARG A 40 19.60 -16.91 -13.88
CA ARG A 40 19.79 -18.35 -13.63
C ARG A 40 20.86 -18.91 -14.55
N GLN A 41 21.64 -19.87 -14.06
CA GLN A 41 22.61 -20.57 -14.88
C GLN A 41 21.88 -21.62 -15.73
N ARG A 42 22.13 -21.66 -17.04
CA ARG A 42 21.57 -22.70 -17.91
C ARG A 42 22.27 -24.04 -17.62
N VAL A 43 21.48 -25.06 -17.28
CA VAL A 43 21.97 -26.41 -17.02
C VAL A 43 22.20 -27.13 -18.36
N GLY A 44 23.32 -27.85 -18.50
CA GLY A 44 23.59 -28.71 -19.67
C GLY A 44 24.32 -28.05 -20.84
N VAL A 45 24.88 -26.85 -20.68
CA VAL A 45 25.66 -26.19 -21.75
C VAL A 45 27.13 -26.08 -21.36
N LYS A 46 28.02 -26.23 -22.35
CA LYS A 46 29.48 -26.11 -22.17
C LYS A 46 29.85 -24.64 -21.92
N GLY A 47 29.93 -24.26 -20.65
CA GLY A 47 30.34 -22.92 -20.19
C GLY A 47 29.37 -22.29 -19.17
N LYS A 48 29.79 -21.21 -18.51
CA LYS A 48 28.93 -20.43 -17.60
C LYS A 48 28.04 -19.49 -18.41
N THR A 49 26.89 -19.99 -18.87
CA THR A 49 25.89 -19.17 -19.58
C THR A 49 24.72 -18.86 -18.65
N PHE A 50 24.31 -17.60 -18.61
CA PHE A 50 23.19 -17.13 -17.80
C PHE A 50 21.99 -16.77 -18.67
N GLU A 51 20.80 -17.04 -18.15
CA GLU A 51 19.52 -16.55 -18.65
C GLU A 51 18.94 -15.56 -17.64
N TYR A 52 18.25 -14.55 -18.16
CA TYR A 52 17.64 -13.48 -17.39
C TYR A 52 16.12 -13.56 -17.46
N TYR A 53 15.45 -13.27 -16.34
CA TYR A 53 14.00 -13.25 -16.25
C TYR A 53 13.42 -12.02 -16.95
N VAL A 54 12.39 -12.22 -17.77
CA VAL A 54 11.78 -11.14 -18.57
C VAL A 54 11.04 -10.11 -17.72
N GLY A 55 10.47 -10.51 -16.57
CA GLY A 55 9.70 -9.62 -15.70
C GLY A 55 10.56 -8.52 -15.04
N ASP A 56 11.86 -8.78 -14.86
CA ASP A 56 12.78 -7.79 -14.29
C ASP A 56 13.37 -6.85 -15.37
N MET A 57 13.13 -7.14 -16.66
CA MET A 57 13.60 -6.29 -17.75
C MET A 57 12.75 -5.02 -17.88
N PRO A 58 13.26 -3.94 -18.45
CA PRO A 58 12.48 -2.74 -18.74
C PRO A 58 11.22 -3.02 -19.55
N THR A 59 10.13 -2.30 -19.30
CA THR A 59 8.86 -2.44 -20.03
C THR A 59 9.03 -2.35 -21.55
N SER A 60 9.95 -1.52 -22.03
CA SER A 60 10.28 -1.40 -23.46
C SER A 60 10.83 -2.70 -24.05
N VAL A 61 11.62 -3.45 -23.26
CA VAL A 61 12.19 -4.74 -23.63
C VAL A 61 11.12 -5.82 -23.58
N GLN A 62 10.29 -5.83 -22.53
CA GLN A 62 9.16 -6.75 -22.40
C GLN A 62 8.22 -6.65 -23.59
N GLN A 63 7.80 -5.43 -23.94
CA GLN A 63 6.93 -5.15 -25.09
C GLN A 63 7.55 -5.64 -26.40
N ALA A 64 8.84 -5.38 -26.62
CA ALA A 64 9.53 -5.81 -27.83
C ALA A 64 9.74 -7.34 -27.91
N LEU A 65 9.76 -8.03 -26.77
CA LEU A 65 9.74 -9.49 -26.68
C LEU A 65 8.33 -10.09 -26.83
N GLY A 66 7.30 -9.25 -27.01
CA GLY A 66 5.91 -9.68 -27.17
C GLY A 66 5.15 -9.83 -25.85
N PHE A 67 5.74 -9.43 -24.72
CA PHE A 67 5.05 -9.31 -23.45
C PHE A 67 4.36 -7.95 -23.42
N SER A 68 3.12 -7.91 -23.90
CA SER A 68 2.23 -6.81 -23.54
C SER A 68 1.84 -7.00 -22.09
N VAL A 69 2.15 -6.02 -21.24
CA VAL A 69 1.40 -5.84 -19.99
C VAL A 69 -0.06 -5.73 -20.42
N ALA A 70 -0.81 -6.81 -20.25
CA ALA A 70 -2.25 -6.73 -20.31
C ALA A 70 -2.60 -5.88 -19.09
N LEU A 71 -2.80 -4.58 -19.32
CA LEU A 71 -3.60 -3.79 -18.40
C LEU A 71 -4.85 -4.63 -18.16
N PRO A 72 -5.16 -5.00 -16.92
CA PRO A 72 -6.29 -5.85 -16.66
C PRO A 72 -7.50 -5.19 -17.32
N ALA A 73 -8.15 -5.91 -18.25
CA ALA A 73 -9.23 -5.38 -19.08
C ALA A 73 -10.39 -4.79 -18.24
N SER A 74 -10.41 -5.17 -16.98
CA SER A 74 -11.03 -4.48 -15.87
C SER A 74 -10.01 -4.45 -14.74
N PRO A 75 -9.53 -3.29 -14.26
CA PRO A 75 -9.01 -3.26 -12.90
C PRO A 75 -10.10 -3.88 -12.03
N GLN A 76 -9.77 -4.91 -11.25
CA GLN A 76 -10.64 -5.39 -10.19
C GLN A 76 -10.64 -4.33 -9.09
N TYR A 77 -11.18 -3.15 -9.40
CA TYR A 77 -11.67 -2.22 -8.41
C TYR A 77 -12.95 -2.87 -7.90
N ASN A 78 -12.84 -3.61 -6.81
CA ASN A 78 -13.97 -3.64 -5.90
C ASN A 78 -14.33 -2.18 -5.64
N HIS A 79 -15.61 -1.90 -5.78
CA HIS A 79 -16.24 -0.58 -5.91
C HIS A 79 -15.77 0.48 -4.90
N ASP A 80 -15.11 0.06 -3.83
CA ASP A 80 -14.83 0.84 -2.64
C ASP A 80 -13.35 0.94 -2.23
N ASP A 81 -12.41 0.21 -2.86
CA ASP A 81 -11.00 0.18 -2.40
C ASP A 81 -10.01 0.80 -3.40
N PHE A 82 -9.55 2.01 -3.10
CA PHE A 82 -8.32 2.55 -3.70
C PHE A 82 -7.14 2.19 -2.80
N VAL A 83 -6.29 1.28 -3.25
CA VAL A 83 -5.10 0.83 -2.50
C VAL A 83 -3.87 1.60 -2.99
N VAL A 84 -3.24 2.37 -2.10
CA VAL A 84 -1.97 3.04 -2.37
C VAL A 84 -0.84 2.23 -1.76
N THR A 85 0.06 1.70 -2.59
CA THR A 85 1.30 1.08 -2.13
C THR A 85 2.39 2.16 -2.00
N THR A 86 2.94 2.33 -0.81
CA THR A 86 4.06 3.25 -0.58
C THR A 86 5.37 2.66 -1.14
N PRO A 87 6.42 3.48 -1.38
CA PRO A 87 7.75 2.98 -1.76
C PRO A 87 8.37 2.02 -0.73
N SER A 88 7.89 2.04 0.52
CA SER A 88 8.30 1.09 1.58
C SER A 88 7.52 -0.22 1.56
N GLY A 89 6.59 -0.40 0.61
CA GLY A 89 5.72 -1.57 0.52
C GLY A 89 4.55 -1.57 1.52
N ALA A 90 4.26 -0.44 2.18
CA ALA A 90 3.08 -0.33 3.04
C ALA A 90 1.84 -0.08 2.18
N GLU A 91 0.76 -0.79 2.44
CA GLU A 91 -0.51 -0.61 1.75
C GLU A 91 -1.42 0.30 2.58
N ILE A 92 -1.90 1.37 1.97
CA ILE A 92 -2.87 2.29 2.56
C ILE A 92 -4.16 2.15 1.75
N GLY A 93 -5.18 1.52 2.34
CA GLY A 93 -6.53 1.47 1.77
C GLY A 93 -7.27 2.78 2.04
N VAL A 94 -7.85 3.38 1.00
CA VAL A 94 -8.68 4.58 1.10
C VAL A 94 -10.09 4.24 0.60
N GLU A 95 -11.05 4.19 1.54
CA GLU A 95 -12.47 4.04 1.21
C GLU A 95 -13.01 5.39 0.71
N LEU A 96 -13.22 5.51 -0.60
CA LEU A 96 -13.80 6.72 -1.21
C LEU A 96 -15.29 6.50 -1.46
N LYS A 97 -16.14 6.92 -0.51
CA LYS A 97 -17.60 7.00 -0.72
C LYS A 97 -17.96 8.15 -1.65
N ALA A 98 -17.61 8.02 -2.93
CA ALA A 98 -17.98 8.98 -3.96
C ALA A 98 -19.36 8.61 -4.54
N LYS A 99 -20.41 9.31 -4.10
CA LYS A 99 -21.69 9.26 -4.82
C LYS A 99 -21.46 9.88 -6.20
N ARG A 100 -21.67 9.12 -7.28
CA ARG A 100 -21.62 9.66 -8.65
C ARG A 100 -22.59 10.85 -8.75
N HIS A 101 -22.04 12.06 -8.75
CA HIS A 101 -22.83 13.26 -8.93
C HIS A 101 -23.18 13.31 -10.42
N ASN A 102 -24.46 13.14 -10.78
CA ASN A 102 -24.93 13.15 -12.17
C ASN A 102 -25.01 14.57 -12.76
N GLY A 103 -24.23 15.50 -12.19
CA GLY A 103 -24.16 16.90 -12.57
C GLY A 103 -22.81 17.19 -13.18
N ASN A 104 -22.82 18.01 -14.22
CA ASN A 104 -21.63 18.61 -14.82
C ASN A 104 -20.91 19.45 -13.76
N ALA A 105 -20.11 18.82 -12.89
CA ALA A 105 -19.21 19.52 -11.99
C ALA A 105 -18.35 20.41 -12.87
N GLY A 106 -18.60 21.72 -12.79
CA GLY A 106 -17.95 22.67 -13.69
C GLY A 106 -16.44 22.53 -13.51
N ALA A 107 -15.68 22.60 -14.58
CA ALA A 107 -14.21 22.46 -14.52
C ALA A 107 -13.56 23.32 -13.42
N GLY A 108 -14.18 24.45 -13.04
CA GLY A 108 -13.77 25.29 -11.91
C GLY A 108 -13.86 24.63 -10.53
N GLU A 109 -14.89 23.83 -10.24
CA GLU A 109 -15.02 23.12 -8.95
C GLU A 109 -13.97 22.03 -8.82
N LEU A 110 -13.68 21.34 -9.92
CA LEU A 110 -12.62 20.33 -9.98
C LEU A 110 -11.23 20.96 -9.83
N LEU A 111 -10.98 22.09 -10.50
CA LEU A 111 -9.73 22.84 -10.36
C LEU A 111 -9.55 23.36 -8.93
N GLN A 112 -10.61 23.88 -8.31
CA GLN A 112 -10.58 24.32 -6.93
C GLN A 112 -10.30 23.16 -5.96
N ALA A 113 -10.92 22.00 -6.18
CA ALA A 113 -10.67 20.81 -5.37
C ALA A 113 -9.22 20.33 -5.48
N VAL A 114 -8.65 20.31 -6.69
CA VAL A 114 -7.23 19.96 -6.90
C VAL A 114 -6.32 20.94 -6.16
N GLN A 115 -6.59 22.24 -6.26
CA GLN A 115 -5.78 23.27 -5.60
C GLN A 115 -5.81 23.15 -4.07
N LEU A 116 -6.96 22.80 -3.48
CA LEU A 116 -7.08 22.54 -2.04
C LEU A 116 -6.27 21.30 -1.62
N ILE A 117 -6.29 20.24 -2.42
CA ILE A 117 -5.52 19.03 -2.16
C ILE A 117 -4.01 19.33 -2.23
N GLU A 118 -3.54 20.02 -3.26
CA GLU A 118 -2.14 20.43 -3.39
C GLU A 118 -1.67 21.26 -2.20
N GLN A 119 -2.50 22.21 -1.75
CA GLN A 119 -2.22 23.01 -0.56
C GLN A 119 -2.16 22.17 0.71
N ALA A 120 -3.06 21.20 0.88
CA ALA A 120 -3.06 20.28 2.02
C ALA A 120 -1.80 19.41 2.02
N LEU A 121 -1.42 18.86 0.86
CA LEU A 121 -0.18 18.08 0.70
C LEU A 121 1.06 18.90 1.07
N ALA A 122 1.11 20.18 0.69
CA ALA A 122 2.21 21.08 1.03
C ALA A 122 2.36 21.34 2.54
N GLN A 123 1.32 21.08 3.33
CA GLN A 123 1.29 21.23 4.79
C GLN A 123 1.54 19.91 5.54
N ILE A 124 1.51 18.75 4.85
CA ILE A 124 1.84 17.46 5.47
C ILE A 124 3.28 17.50 5.99
N GLY A 125 3.46 17.17 7.26
CA GLY A 125 4.75 17.21 7.96
C GLY A 125 5.22 18.61 8.41
N LYS A 126 4.51 19.68 8.02
CA LYS A 126 4.72 21.06 8.51
C LYS A 126 3.68 21.50 9.53
N ALA A 127 2.58 20.76 9.66
CA ALA A 127 1.59 21.03 10.69
C ALA A 127 2.29 20.96 12.07
N PRO A 128 2.21 22.01 12.90
CA PRO A 128 2.54 21.85 14.32
C PRO A 128 1.69 20.68 14.87
N PRO A 129 2.20 19.94 15.87
CA PRO A 129 1.42 18.88 16.50
C PRO A 129 0.02 19.41 16.79
N PRO A 130 -1.04 18.61 16.53
CA PRO A 130 -2.42 19.08 16.64
C PRO A 130 -2.55 19.83 17.95
N THR A 131 -2.96 21.09 17.86
CA THR A 131 -3.17 21.93 19.03
C THR A 131 -4.02 21.13 20.00
N GLN A 132 -3.47 21.02 21.21
CA GLN A 132 -3.78 20.15 22.34
C GLN A 132 -5.24 20.25 22.85
N ASN A 133 -6.23 20.09 21.97
CA ASN A 133 -7.65 20.32 22.27
C ASN A 133 -8.56 19.19 21.74
N ASP A 134 -8.03 17.98 21.64
CA ASP A 134 -8.82 16.77 21.38
C ASP A 134 -9.57 16.28 22.63
N GLY A 135 -9.53 17.06 23.74
CA GLY A 135 -10.02 16.67 25.07
C GLY A 135 -9.21 15.57 25.75
N LEU A 136 -8.39 14.83 25.00
CA LEU A 136 -7.66 13.66 25.49
C LEU A 136 -6.40 14.05 26.28
N ASN A 137 -6.25 13.50 27.47
CA ASN A 137 -5.03 13.62 28.27
C ASN A 137 -3.91 12.69 27.76
N ASN A 138 -2.71 12.79 28.33
CA ASN A 138 -1.54 12.03 27.88
C ASN A 138 -1.70 10.50 28.01
N ILE A 139 -2.45 10.06 29.01
CA ILE A 139 -2.74 8.64 29.26
C ILE A 139 -3.73 8.14 28.22
N GLU A 140 -4.80 8.89 27.97
CA GLU A 140 -5.82 8.55 26.97
C GLU A 140 -5.22 8.49 25.56
N ARG A 141 -4.31 9.41 25.21
CA ARG A 141 -3.57 9.34 23.94
C ARG A 141 -2.69 8.10 23.85
N HIS A 142 -2.04 7.71 24.95
CA HIS A 142 -1.22 6.51 24.99
C HIS A 142 -2.09 5.25 24.80
N LEU A 143 -3.25 5.20 25.46
CA LEU A 143 -4.20 4.09 25.31
C LEU A 143 -4.74 3.97 23.89
N VAL A 144 -5.15 5.09 23.27
CA VAL A 144 -5.61 5.12 21.87
C VAL A 144 -4.50 4.66 20.92
N ARG A 145 -3.25 5.06 21.18
CA ARG A 145 -2.10 4.61 20.40
C ARG A 145 -1.91 3.10 20.53
N CYS A 146 -1.88 2.57 21.75
CA CYS A 146 -1.71 1.15 22.01
C CYS A 146 -2.81 0.30 21.34
N PHE A 147 -4.06 0.75 21.38
CA PHE A 147 -5.18 0.08 20.71
C PHE A 147 -5.01 0.05 19.18
N ARG A 148 -4.64 1.19 18.58
CA ARG A 148 -4.41 1.28 17.12
C ARG A 148 -3.27 0.39 16.65
N THR A 149 -2.24 0.22 17.47
CA THR A 149 -1.05 -0.58 17.14
C THR A 149 -1.12 -2.05 17.56
N ALA A 150 -2.16 -2.47 18.29
CA ALA A 150 -2.34 -3.86 18.69
C ALA A 150 -2.79 -4.76 17.51
N SER A 151 -2.49 -6.05 17.58
CA SER A 151 -3.05 -7.06 16.66
C SER A 151 -4.56 -7.18 16.83
N GLU A 152 -5.26 -7.83 15.89
CA GLU A 152 -6.70 -8.07 16.00
C GLU A 152 -7.07 -8.82 17.29
N GLU A 153 -6.30 -9.85 17.65
CA GLU A 153 -6.47 -10.57 18.92
C GLU A 153 -6.22 -9.65 20.13
N GLY A 154 -5.23 -8.76 20.03
CA GLY A 154 -4.92 -7.78 21.06
C GLY A 154 -6.03 -6.74 21.25
N ARG A 155 -6.65 -6.27 20.17
CA ARG A 155 -7.78 -5.32 20.21
C ARG A 155 -9.00 -5.95 20.87
N VAL A 156 -9.33 -7.18 20.50
CA VAL A 156 -10.44 -7.94 21.10
C VAL A 156 -10.19 -8.16 22.59
N ALA A 157 -8.97 -8.51 22.99
CA ALA A 157 -8.62 -8.67 24.41
C ALA A 157 -8.77 -7.36 25.20
N ILE A 158 -8.30 -6.23 24.65
CA ILE A 158 -8.43 -4.91 25.28
C ILE A 158 -9.91 -4.54 25.48
N LEU A 159 -10.75 -4.76 24.47
CA LEU A 159 -12.19 -4.46 24.55
C LEU A 159 -12.90 -5.35 25.57
N ASN A 160 -12.64 -6.66 25.56
CA ASN A 160 -13.23 -7.59 26.53
C ASN A 160 -12.85 -7.24 27.98
N ILE A 161 -11.60 -6.82 28.22
CA ILE A 161 -11.17 -6.36 29.55
C ILE A 161 -11.92 -5.09 29.96
N ALA A 162 -12.04 -4.12 29.05
CA ALA A 162 -12.78 -2.89 29.32
C ALA A 162 -14.27 -3.15 29.63
N GLU A 163 -14.91 -4.03 28.87
CA GLU A 163 -16.31 -4.45 29.07
C GLU A 163 -16.49 -5.16 30.42
N THR A 164 -15.56 -6.07 30.78
CA THR A 164 -15.57 -6.76 32.08
C THR A 164 -15.41 -5.76 33.24
N MET A 165 -14.54 -4.76 33.10
CA MET A 165 -14.33 -3.73 34.12
C MET A 165 -15.55 -2.82 34.29
N ALA A 166 -16.20 -2.43 33.19
CA ALA A 166 -17.44 -1.66 33.23
C ALA A 166 -18.56 -2.41 33.96
N ALA A 167 -18.77 -3.70 33.63
CA ALA A 167 -19.77 -4.55 34.27
C ALA A 167 -19.51 -4.76 35.77
N MET A 168 -18.25 -4.72 36.22
CA MET A 168 -17.91 -4.78 37.65
C MET A 168 -18.19 -3.47 38.38
N GLN A 169 -18.11 -2.31 37.71
CA GLN A 169 -18.41 -1.01 38.29
C GLN A 169 -19.92 -0.78 38.44
N GLU A 170 -20.73 -1.17 37.46
CA GLU A 170 -22.20 -1.10 37.55
C GLU A 170 -22.76 -1.89 38.73
N LYS A 171 -22.23 -3.10 38.97
CA LYS A 171 -22.61 -3.93 40.13
C LYS A 171 -22.19 -3.34 41.48
N LYS A 172 -21.14 -2.50 41.50
CA LYS A 172 -20.67 -1.85 42.72
C LYS A 172 -21.56 -0.66 43.09
N GLU A 173 -22.01 0.11 42.10
CA GLU A 173 -22.96 1.22 42.30
C GLU A 173 -24.37 0.74 42.68
N GLU A 174 -24.81 -0.42 42.19
CA GLU A 174 -26.10 -1.02 42.58
C GLU A 174 -26.13 -1.56 44.03
N SER A 175 -24.94 -1.76 44.64
CA SER A 175 -24.80 -2.34 45.98
C SER A 175 -24.60 -1.33 47.12
N GLU A 176 -24.59 -0.02 46.85
CA GLU A 176 -24.53 1.01 47.89
C GLU A 176 -25.94 1.24 48.48
N PRO A 177 -26.21 0.88 49.75
CA PRO A 177 -27.54 1.09 50.35
C PRO A 177 -27.80 2.58 50.58
N LEU A 178 -28.95 3.06 50.11
CA LEU A 178 -29.53 4.39 50.37
C LEU A 178 -29.97 4.59 51.84
N GLU A 179 -29.16 4.18 52.81
CA GLU A 179 -29.42 4.38 54.24
C GLU A 179 -28.48 5.46 54.78
N ASN A 180 -28.74 6.73 54.45
CA ASN A 180 -28.34 7.87 55.30
C ASN A 180 -28.89 9.24 54.86
N TYR A 181 -30.15 9.32 54.41
CA TYR A 181 -30.87 10.60 54.41
C TYR A 181 -31.82 10.66 55.61
N GLN A 182 -31.31 11.14 56.75
CA GLN A 182 -32.18 11.66 57.81
C GLN A 182 -32.76 12.99 57.33
N VAL A 183 -34.09 13.03 57.21
CA VAL A 183 -34.87 14.23 56.90
C VAL A 183 -34.94 15.07 58.17
N ALA A 184 -34.49 16.33 58.07
CA ALA A 184 -34.60 17.34 59.12
C ALA A 184 -36.04 17.83 59.29
#